data_AF-A0A5C1ANV2-F1
#
_entry.id   AF-A0A5C1ANV2-F1
#
_cell.length_a   1.000
_cell.length_b   1.000
_cell.length_c   1.000
_cell.angle_alpha   90.00
_cell.angle_beta   90.00
_cell.angle_gamma   90.00
#
_symmetry.space_group_name_H-M   'P 1'
#
loop_
_entity.id
_entity.type
_entity.pdbx_description
1 polymer ?
#
loop_
_entity_poly.entity_id
_entity_poly.type
_entity_poly.pdbx_seq_one_letter_code
_entity_poly.pdbx_strand_id
1 'polypeptide(L)'
;MSRSYYLLAVAAAAAAVLGTATAGRGDDLKTVVRGAAEDCAKWMKGERQKALALGSVTGPDTFPTSGGPIIRDQLERELPAQGVTVKLVATVGLRVKYLFREVPDAKDRKHLRPAVDLVFTFTDGAGVELERFERRVTDPASVRLILGLSVDTTTVILDDVKADEATVTSFRDPKAALDGTVALSGPDSTFGIEIVRNKVGVPLADRDGLAFANLARDDQFDVRLVNRSNTEMAVKLAIDGLSVFHFTDVRIADGPRKGEPRYSMVLVKPKDSVVVPGWHKTNALFERFKITEYAKSGAGLVNRDDARVGTITASFAAAWVKAPPADEPPLKKSPTDAVGFGCPVPGTTVPVERTVGAERATVSVRYEVAK
;
A
#
# COMPACT_ATOMS: atom_id res chain seq x y z
N MET A 1 -59.26 36.24 16.09
CA MET A 1 -57.79 36.15 16.17
C MET A 1 -57.43 34.87 16.92
N SER A 2 -57.00 33.84 16.19
CA SER A 2 -56.17 32.70 16.64
C SER A 2 -56.26 31.64 15.54
N ARG A 3 -55.18 31.42 14.80
CA ARG A 3 -55.02 30.27 13.90
C ARG A 3 -53.67 29.63 14.23
N SER A 4 -53.75 28.52 14.95
CA SER A 4 -52.65 27.59 15.16
C SER A 4 -52.31 26.92 13.83
N TYR A 5 -51.05 27.00 13.40
CA TYR A 5 -50.52 26.19 12.32
C TYR A 5 -49.63 25.10 12.92
N TYR A 6 -50.06 23.85 12.81
CA TYR A 6 -49.21 22.68 13.04
C TYR A 6 -48.28 22.52 11.84
N LEU A 7 -46.97 22.63 12.07
CA LEU A 7 -45.94 22.24 11.11
C LEU A 7 -45.79 20.72 11.13
N LEU A 8 -46.21 20.08 10.04
CA LEU A 8 -45.91 18.69 9.73
C LEU A 8 -44.40 18.54 9.47
N ALA A 9 -43.72 17.83 10.36
CA ALA A 9 -42.38 17.33 10.10
C ALA A 9 -42.47 16.15 9.13
N VAL A 10 -42.06 16.36 7.88
CA VAL A 10 -41.86 15.27 6.91
C VAL A 10 -40.46 14.71 7.17
N ALA A 11 -40.40 13.58 7.88
CA ALA A 11 -39.19 12.78 7.98
C ALA A 11 -38.96 12.08 6.64
N ALA A 12 -38.00 12.57 5.86
CA ALA A 12 -37.51 11.85 4.69
C ALA A 12 -36.58 10.73 5.18
N ALA A 13 -37.09 9.50 5.18
CA ALA A 13 -36.27 8.31 5.38
C ALA A 13 -35.38 8.11 4.14
N ALA A 14 -34.08 8.39 4.27
CA ALA A 14 -33.09 8.00 3.29
C ALA A 14 -32.94 6.48 3.34
N ALA A 15 -33.50 5.79 2.34
CA ALA A 15 -33.27 4.38 2.12
C ALA A 15 -31.81 4.19 1.70
N ALA A 16 -31.00 3.59 2.57
CA ALA A 16 -29.66 3.12 2.24
C ALA A 16 -29.79 2.04 1.15
N VAL A 17 -29.52 2.41 -0.10
CA VAL A 17 -29.31 1.44 -1.18
C VAL A 17 -27.98 0.76 -0.88
N LEU A 18 -28.03 -0.43 -0.29
CA LEU A 18 -26.90 -1.35 -0.23
C LEU A 18 -26.50 -1.70 -1.67
N GLY A 19 -25.59 -0.90 -2.23
CA GLY A 19 -24.95 -1.19 -3.49
C GLY A 19 -24.19 -2.50 -3.37
N THR A 20 -24.66 -3.53 -4.07
CA THR A 20 -23.90 -4.76 -4.27
C THR A 20 -22.61 -4.40 -4.99
N ALA A 21 -21.48 -4.52 -4.29
CA ALA A 21 -20.16 -4.30 -4.87
C ALA A 21 -20.03 -5.15 -6.14
N THR A 22 -19.99 -4.49 -7.30
CA THR A 22 -19.79 -5.15 -8.57
C THR A 22 -18.33 -5.63 -8.63
N ALA A 23 -18.15 -6.94 -8.46
CA ALA A 23 -16.90 -7.62 -8.75
C ALA A 23 -16.65 -7.53 -10.26
N GLY A 24 -15.78 -6.61 -10.67
CA GLY A 24 -15.41 -6.45 -12.07
C GLY A 24 -14.27 -5.45 -12.23
N ARG A 25 -13.16 -5.95 -12.81
CA ARG A 25 -11.90 -5.25 -13.14
C ARG A 25 -10.94 -5.11 -11.96
N GLY A 26 -9.78 -5.78 -12.05
CA GLY A 26 -8.62 -5.77 -11.13
C GLY A 26 -8.89 -5.56 -9.65
N ASP A 27 -8.67 -6.56 -8.81
CA ASP A 27 -8.84 -6.47 -7.36
C ASP A 27 -7.61 -5.93 -6.61
N ASP A 28 -6.62 -5.44 -7.35
CA ASP A 28 -5.45 -4.74 -6.84
C ASP A 28 -5.78 -3.29 -6.45
N LEU A 29 -5.01 -2.73 -5.52
CA LEU A 29 -5.27 -1.40 -4.97
C LEU A 29 -5.41 -0.32 -6.06
N LYS A 30 -4.55 -0.31 -7.09
CA LYS A 30 -4.57 0.73 -8.13
C LYS A 30 -5.86 0.65 -8.95
N THR A 31 -6.26 -0.54 -9.36
CA THR A 31 -7.50 -0.71 -10.13
C THR A 31 -8.73 -0.34 -9.29
N VAL A 32 -8.75 -0.75 -8.02
CA VAL A 32 -9.83 -0.46 -7.09
C VAL A 32 -9.96 1.06 -6.83
N VAL A 33 -8.85 1.76 -6.59
CA VAL A 33 -8.86 3.22 -6.37
C VAL A 33 -9.26 3.99 -7.63
N ARG A 34 -8.81 3.57 -8.82
CA ARG A 34 -9.27 4.15 -10.10
C ARG A 34 -10.79 3.98 -10.26
N GLY A 35 -11.32 2.78 -9.97
CA GLY A 35 -12.75 2.53 -10.00
C GLY A 35 -13.52 3.40 -8.99
N ALA A 36 -12.97 3.62 -7.80
CA ALA A 36 -13.54 4.54 -6.83
C ALA A 36 -13.51 6.00 -7.33
N ALA A 37 -12.44 6.44 -7.99
CA ALA A 37 -12.35 7.78 -8.58
C ALA A 37 -13.40 7.99 -9.68
N GLU A 38 -13.69 6.98 -10.49
CA GLU A 38 -14.77 7.01 -11.49
C GLU A 38 -16.15 7.18 -10.82
N ASP A 39 -16.42 6.46 -9.74
CA ASP A 39 -17.68 6.59 -9.01
C ASP A 39 -17.80 7.94 -8.31
N CYS A 40 -16.71 8.43 -7.73
CA CYS A 40 -16.65 9.79 -7.19
C CYS A 40 -17.00 10.82 -8.27
N ALA A 41 -16.43 10.70 -9.47
CA ALA A 41 -16.71 11.62 -10.57
C ALA A 41 -18.18 11.56 -11.02
N LYS A 42 -18.79 10.37 -11.06
CA LYS A 42 -20.22 10.20 -11.36
C LYS A 42 -21.10 10.91 -10.33
N TRP A 43 -20.83 10.70 -9.04
CA TRP A 43 -21.58 11.33 -7.96
C TRP A 43 -21.43 12.86 -7.98
N MET A 44 -20.19 13.35 -8.10
CA MET A 44 -19.89 14.79 -8.19
C MET A 44 -20.62 15.46 -9.36
N LYS A 45 -20.71 14.79 -10.51
CA LYS A 45 -21.46 15.27 -11.68
C LYS A 45 -22.97 15.36 -11.39
N GLY A 46 -23.53 14.37 -10.69
CA GLY A 46 -24.93 14.37 -10.25
C GLY A 46 -25.24 15.58 -9.35
N GLU A 47 -24.35 15.84 -8.38
CA GLU A 47 -24.45 16.95 -7.43
C GLU A 47 -24.00 18.30 -8.01
N ARG A 48 -23.67 18.36 -9.31
CA ARG A 48 -23.18 19.55 -10.02
C ARG A 48 -21.93 20.17 -9.37
N GLN A 49 -21.13 19.36 -8.70
CA GLN A 49 -19.86 19.74 -8.11
C GLN A 49 -18.70 19.42 -9.06
N LYS A 50 -17.68 20.28 -9.09
CA LYS A 50 -16.46 20.08 -9.91
C LYS A 50 -15.19 19.89 -9.10
N ALA A 51 -15.26 20.18 -7.80
CA ALA A 51 -14.12 20.13 -6.91
C ALA A 51 -14.49 19.55 -5.55
N LEU A 52 -13.60 18.74 -4.99
CA LEU A 52 -13.72 18.20 -3.64
C LEU A 52 -12.43 18.45 -2.86
N ALA A 53 -12.54 18.42 -1.54
CA ALA A 53 -11.41 18.41 -0.63
C ALA A 53 -11.15 16.97 -0.20
N LEU A 54 -9.93 16.46 -0.43
CA LEU A 54 -9.56 15.14 0.05
C LEU A 54 -9.19 15.23 1.53
N GLY A 55 -10.07 14.72 2.37
CA GLY A 55 -9.94 14.67 3.81
C GLY A 55 -9.07 13.50 4.28
N SER A 56 -9.43 12.94 5.44
CA SER A 56 -8.69 11.89 6.10
C SER A 56 -8.71 10.56 5.36
N VAL A 57 -7.56 9.87 5.28
CA VAL A 57 -7.46 8.48 4.82
C VAL A 57 -6.88 7.62 5.95
N THR A 58 -7.73 6.83 6.60
CA THR A 58 -7.43 6.24 7.91
C THR A 58 -7.68 4.74 7.95
N GLY A 59 -6.84 4.02 8.69
CA GLY A 59 -6.95 2.59 8.91
C GLY A 59 -7.81 2.22 10.11
N PRO A 60 -7.79 0.95 10.53
CA PRO A 60 -8.45 0.51 11.77
C PRO A 60 -7.73 1.06 13.01
N ASP A 61 -8.49 1.45 14.04
CA ASP A 61 -7.93 1.92 15.32
C ASP A 61 -7.24 0.80 16.11
N THR A 62 -7.56 -0.46 15.78
CA THR A 62 -7.11 -1.66 16.51
C THR A 62 -5.81 -2.24 15.95
N PHE A 63 -5.25 -1.70 14.87
CA PHE A 63 -4.02 -2.21 14.27
C PHE A 63 -3.20 -1.07 13.66
N PRO A 64 -1.92 -0.89 14.05
CA PRO A 64 -1.09 0.19 13.52
C PRO A 64 -0.73 -0.10 12.05
N THR A 65 -1.35 0.66 11.15
CA THR A 65 -1.17 0.57 9.70
C THR A 65 -0.79 1.94 9.13
N SER A 66 -0.10 1.95 7.99
CA SER A 66 0.26 3.17 7.27
C SER A 66 -0.08 3.08 5.78
N GLY A 67 -1.20 2.44 5.44
CA GLY A 67 -1.69 2.33 4.06
C GLY A 67 -2.38 3.59 3.52
N GLY A 68 -2.71 4.55 4.40
CA GLY A 68 -3.39 5.80 4.02
C GLY A 68 -2.67 6.63 2.94
N PRO A 69 -1.35 6.88 3.05
CA PRO A 69 -0.61 7.65 2.05
C PRO A 69 -0.67 7.08 0.63
N ILE A 70 -0.54 5.76 0.44
CA ILE A 70 -0.64 5.16 -0.91
C ILE A 70 -2.06 5.28 -1.49
N ILE A 71 -3.10 5.06 -0.69
CA ILE A 71 -4.49 5.23 -1.13
C ILE A 71 -4.73 6.69 -1.55
N ARG A 72 -4.24 7.63 -0.74
CA ARG A 72 -4.35 9.07 -1.00
C ARG A 72 -3.61 9.50 -2.25
N ASP A 73 -2.35 9.13 -2.42
CA ASP A 73 -1.58 9.46 -3.64
C ASP A 73 -2.31 8.96 -4.90
N GLN A 74 -2.84 7.73 -4.85
CA GLN A 74 -3.59 7.20 -5.97
C GLN A 74 -4.87 8.00 -6.22
N LEU A 75 -5.64 8.39 -5.19
CA LEU A 75 -6.82 9.25 -5.36
C LEU A 75 -6.46 10.62 -5.94
N GLU A 76 -5.36 11.22 -5.49
CA GLU A 76 -4.91 12.53 -5.98
C GLU A 76 -4.45 12.50 -7.45
N ARG A 77 -4.06 11.32 -7.96
CA ARG A 77 -3.78 11.10 -9.39
C ARG A 77 -5.05 10.78 -10.19
N GLU A 78 -5.88 9.88 -9.69
CA GLU A 78 -7.00 9.32 -10.43
C GLU A 78 -8.19 10.31 -10.47
N LEU A 79 -8.48 11.07 -9.41
CA LEU A 79 -9.59 12.03 -9.39
C LEU A 79 -9.45 13.12 -10.47
N PRO A 80 -8.29 13.80 -10.64
CA PRO A 80 -8.09 14.73 -11.75
C PRO A 80 -8.17 14.08 -13.12
N ALA A 81 -7.71 12.83 -13.27
CA ALA A 81 -7.84 12.08 -14.51
C ALA A 81 -9.31 11.82 -14.90
N GLN A 82 -10.21 11.77 -13.91
CA GLN A 82 -11.67 11.71 -14.09
C GLN A 82 -12.35 13.09 -14.17
N GLY A 83 -11.58 14.18 -14.23
CA GLY A 83 -12.10 15.56 -14.33
C GLY A 83 -12.57 16.16 -13.01
N VAL A 84 -12.27 15.55 -11.87
CA VAL A 84 -12.57 16.08 -10.54
C VAL A 84 -11.38 16.86 -10.00
N THR A 85 -11.56 18.14 -9.69
CA THR A 85 -10.48 18.97 -9.12
C THR A 85 -10.33 18.70 -7.63
N VAL A 86 -9.15 18.26 -7.18
CA VAL A 86 -8.84 18.16 -5.74
C VAL A 86 -8.34 19.51 -5.24
N LYS A 87 -8.97 20.07 -4.20
CA LYS A 87 -8.61 21.36 -3.60
C LYS A 87 -8.34 21.24 -2.10
N LEU A 88 -7.60 22.20 -1.55
CA LEU A 88 -7.44 22.34 -0.10
C LEU A 88 -8.78 22.66 0.59
N VAL A 89 -9.59 23.52 -0.02
CA VAL A 89 -10.92 23.92 0.45
C VAL A 89 -11.93 23.71 -0.66
N ALA A 90 -13.01 23.00 -0.36
CA ALA A 90 -14.14 22.78 -1.25
C ALA A 90 -15.42 22.59 -0.42
N THR A 91 -16.58 22.76 -1.05
CA THR A 91 -17.90 22.56 -0.42
C THR A 91 -18.15 21.11 -0.03
N VAL A 92 -17.53 20.17 -0.74
CA VAL A 92 -17.61 18.74 -0.48
C VAL A 92 -16.25 18.22 -0.05
N GLY A 93 -16.20 17.50 1.07
CA GLY A 93 -15.08 16.70 1.52
C GLY A 93 -15.25 15.22 1.15
N LEU A 94 -14.15 14.52 0.86
CA LEU A 94 -14.11 13.07 0.72
C LEU A 94 -13.22 12.49 1.83
N ARG A 95 -13.77 11.65 2.69
CA ARG A 95 -13.02 10.85 3.67
C ARG A 95 -12.95 9.40 3.21
N VAL A 96 -11.87 8.73 3.56
CA VAL A 96 -11.69 7.31 3.27
C VAL A 96 -11.29 6.56 4.54
N LYS A 97 -12.00 5.49 4.86
CA LYS A 97 -11.60 4.53 5.90
C LYS A 97 -11.27 3.20 5.24
N TYR A 98 -10.13 2.61 5.57
CA TYR A 98 -9.77 1.27 5.11
C TYR A 98 -9.83 0.26 6.26
N LEU A 99 -10.46 -0.88 6.02
CA LEU A 99 -10.79 -1.88 7.04
C LEU A 99 -10.47 -3.28 6.57
N PHE A 100 -9.80 -4.07 7.42
CA PHE A 100 -9.65 -5.50 7.17
C PHE A 100 -11.01 -6.22 7.23
N ARG A 101 -11.21 -7.15 6.30
CA ARG A 101 -12.37 -8.05 6.25
C ARG A 101 -11.93 -9.44 5.81
N GLU A 102 -12.76 -10.41 6.16
CA GLU A 102 -12.76 -11.74 5.58
C GLU A 102 -14.02 -11.88 4.73
N VAL A 103 -13.84 -12.29 3.47
CA VAL A 103 -14.92 -12.30 2.48
C VAL A 103 -14.95 -13.64 1.76
N PRO A 104 -16.13 -14.17 1.38
CA PRO A 104 -16.20 -15.42 0.62
C PRO A 104 -15.39 -15.33 -0.67
N ASP A 105 -14.55 -16.33 -0.94
CA ASP A 105 -13.85 -16.42 -2.22
C ASP A 105 -14.86 -16.66 -3.36
N ALA A 106 -14.58 -16.06 -4.52
CA ALA A 106 -15.46 -16.14 -5.69
C ALA A 106 -15.54 -17.56 -6.27
N LYS A 107 -14.49 -18.36 -6.13
CA LYS A 107 -14.39 -19.75 -6.61
C LYS A 107 -14.83 -20.74 -5.55
N ASP A 108 -14.56 -20.45 -4.27
CA ASP A 108 -15.03 -21.25 -3.14
C ASP A 108 -15.63 -20.35 -2.04
N ARG A 109 -16.96 -20.26 -2.01
CA ARG A 109 -17.66 -19.42 -1.03
C ARG A 109 -17.53 -19.89 0.42
N LYS A 110 -17.02 -21.11 0.67
CA LYS A 110 -16.74 -21.60 2.03
C LYS A 110 -15.40 -21.10 2.55
N HIS A 111 -14.46 -20.83 1.64
CA HIS A 111 -13.20 -20.19 1.96
C HIS A 111 -13.42 -18.69 2.16
N LEU A 112 -12.94 -18.16 3.28
CA LEU A 112 -12.94 -16.73 3.54
C LEU A 112 -11.54 -16.18 3.28
N ARG A 113 -11.41 -15.33 2.27
CA ARG A 113 -10.14 -14.68 1.93
C ARG A 113 -10.02 -13.30 2.61
N PRO A 114 -8.79 -12.88 2.96
CA PRO A 114 -8.52 -11.56 3.48
C PRO A 114 -8.80 -10.50 2.40
N ALA A 115 -9.34 -9.37 2.84
CA ALA A 115 -9.67 -8.24 2.01
C ALA A 115 -9.49 -6.92 2.77
N VAL A 116 -9.37 -5.82 2.03
CA VAL A 116 -9.48 -4.47 2.57
C VAL A 116 -10.66 -3.76 1.92
N ASP A 117 -11.65 -3.39 2.73
CA ASP A 117 -12.72 -2.50 2.32
C ASP A 117 -12.23 -1.06 2.40
N LEU A 118 -12.37 -0.33 1.31
CA LEU A 118 -12.20 1.11 1.22
C LEU A 118 -13.59 1.75 1.27
N VAL A 119 -13.91 2.40 2.37
CA VAL A 119 -15.17 3.11 2.61
C VAL A 119 -14.97 4.58 2.28
N PHE A 120 -15.64 5.05 1.24
CA PHE A 120 -15.61 6.43 0.78
C PHE A 120 -16.83 7.16 1.29
N THR A 121 -16.62 8.28 1.98
CA THR A 121 -17.69 9.08 2.57
C THR A 121 -17.58 10.52 2.10
N PHE A 122 -18.58 10.97 1.35
CA PHE A 122 -18.75 12.38 1.01
C PHE A 122 -19.35 13.12 2.19
N THR A 123 -18.84 14.33 2.44
CA THR A 123 -19.27 15.17 3.56
C THR A 123 -19.43 16.62 3.11
N ASP A 124 -20.32 17.37 3.77
CA ASP A 124 -20.40 18.82 3.60
C ASP A 124 -19.40 19.57 4.50
N GLY A 125 -19.43 20.91 4.45
CA GLY A 125 -18.58 21.77 5.29
C GLY A 125 -18.85 21.68 6.80
N ALA A 126 -19.97 21.11 7.23
CA ALA A 126 -20.28 20.84 8.63
C ALA A 126 -19.88 19.41 9.06
N GLY A 127 -19.37 18.59 8.13
CA GLY A 127 -19.00 17.20 8.37
C GLY A 127 -20.17 16.23 8.30
N VAL A 128 -21.34 16.67 7.84
CA VAL A 128 -22.52 15.81 7.64
C VAL A 128 -22.28 14.90 6.45
N GLU A 129 -22.56 13.61 6.60
CA GLU A 129 -22.47 12.62 5.53
C GLU A 129 -23.51 12.90 4.45
N LEU A 130 -23.04 13.05 3.21
CA LEU A 130 -23.88 13.27 2.03
C LEU A 130 -24.14 11.98 1.27
N GLU A 131 -23.11 11.14 1.15
CA GLU A 131 -23.17 9.87 0.42
C GLU A 131 -22.03 8.97 0.90
N ARG A 132 -22.23 7.66 0.79
CA ARG A 132 -21.22 6.67 1.12
C ARG A 132 -21.25 5.50 0.14
N PHE A 133 -20.07 5.06 -0.28
CA PHE A 133 -19.92 3.83 -1.04
C PHE A 133 -18.66 3.06 -0.63
N GLU A 134 -18.60 1.79 -1.00
CA GLU A 134 -17.49 0.90 -0.64
C GLU A 134 -16.90 0.26 -1.89
N ARG A 135 -15.57 0.14 -1.90
CA ARG A 135 -14.82 -0.67 -2.86
C ARG A 135 -13.91 -1.62 -2.10
N ARG A 136 -13.53 -2.73 -2.73
CA ARG A 136 -12.83 -3.81 -2.05
C ARG A 136 -11.56 -4.20 -2.79
N VAL A 137 -10.46 -4.28 -2.04
CA VAL A 137 -9.18 -4.86 -2.48
C VAL A 137 -9.10 -6.29 -1.98
N THR A 138 -8.90 -7.25 -2.88
CA THR A 138 -8.72 -8.68 -2.51
C THR A 138 -7.38 -9.25 -2.96
N ASP A 139 -6.58 -8.51 -3.73
CA ASP A 139 -5.22 -8.91 -4.09
C ASP A 139 -4.36 -9.08 -2.81
N PRO A 140 -3.79 -10.28 -2.54
CA PRO A 140 -3.09 -10.55 -1.29
C PRO A 140 -1.91 -9.60 -1.03
N ALA A 141 -1.13 -9.27 -2.08
CA ALA A 141 0.01 -8.36 -1.95
C ALA A 141 -0.45 -6.94 -1.57
N SER A 142 -1.52 -6.45 -2.20
CA SER A 142 -2.12 -5.17 -1.85
C SER A 142 -2.69 -5.16 -0.43
N VAL A 143 -3.38 -6.22 0.00
CA VAL A 143 -3.91 -6.36 1.36
C VAL A 143 -2.78 -6.29 2.40
N ARG A 144 -1.72 -7.08 2.20
CA ARG A 144 -0.56 -7.12 3.11
C ARG A 144 0.18 -5.78 3.16
N LEU A 145 0.31 -5.09 2.03
CA LEU A 145 0.92 -3.76 1.96
C LEU A 145 0.10 -2.71 2.71
N ILE A 146 -1.21 -2.63 2.46
CA ILE A 146 -2.09 -1.63 3.09
C ILE A 146 -2.10 -1.79 4.61
N LEU A 147 -2.09 -3.03 5.09
CA LEU A 147 -2.13 -3.37 6.51
C LEU A 147 -0.72 -3.47 7.14
N GLY A 148 0.35 -3.40 6.35
CA GLY A 148 1.72 -3.53 6.83
C GLY A 148 1.98 -4.88 7.52
N LEU A 149 1.52 -5.99 6.95
CA LEU A 149 1.64 -7.31 7.58
C LEU A 149 3.02 -7.93 7.34
N SER A 150 3.46 -8.78 8.27
CA SER A 150 4.59 -9.69 8.06
C SER A 150 4.03 -11.09 7.85
N VAL A 151 4.25 -11.67 6.67
CA VAL A 151 3.69 -12.95 6.25
C VAL A 151 4.74 -13.71 5.44
N ASP A 152 5.03 -14.96 5.80
CA ASP A 152 5.80 -15.87 4.96
C ASP A 152 4.86 -16.90 4.34
N THR A 153 4.79 -16.92 3.02
CA THR A 153 4.00 -17.89 2.24
C THR A 153 4.85 -18.86 1.45
N THR A 154 6.17 -18.90 1.66
CA THR A 154 7.10 -19.70 0.84
C THR A 154 6.71 -21.18 0.78
N THR A 155 6.30 -21.77 1.90
CA THR A 155 5.93 -23.19 2.01
C THR A 155 4.48 -23.49 1.59
N VAL A 156 3.66 -22.45 1.43
CA VAL A 156 2.23 -22.55 1.13
C VAL A 156 1.83 -21.76 -0.12
N ILE A 157 2.80 -21.35 -0.95
CA ILE A 157 2.59 -20.44 -2.09
C ILE A 157 1.65 -21.01 -3.16
N LEU A 158 1.52 -22.34 -3.21
CA LEU A 158 0.62 -23.06 -4.13
C LEU A 158 -0.77 -23.34 -3.53
N ASP A 159 -0.96 -23.02 -2.24
CA ASP A 159 -2.17 -23.28 -1.48
C ASP A 159 -2.78 -21.92 -1.08
N ASP A 160 -3.61 -21.36 -1.97
CA ASP A 160 -4.25 -20.05 -1.80
C ASP A 160 -5.00 -19.98 -0.44
N VAL A 161 -5.59 -21.08 0.04
CA VAL A 161 -6.29 -21.13 1.34
C VAL A 161 -5.31 -20.93 2.50
N LYS A 162 -4.21 -21.69 2.53
CA LYS A 162 -3.20 -21.52 3.59
C LYS A 162 -2.47 -20.18 3.52
N ALA A 163 -2.23 -19.67 2.32
CA ALA A 163 -1.64 -18.34 2.14
C ALA A 163 -2.57 -17.22 2.67
N ASP A 164 -3.88 -17.39 2.51
CA ASP A 164 -4.90 -16.51 3.07
C ASP A 164 -4.99 -16.65 4.59
N GLU A 165 -5.01 -17.87 5.12
CA GLU A 165 -4.97 -18.16 6.57
C GLU A 165 -3.74 -17.54 7.24
N ALA A 166 -2.56 -17.61 6.61
CA ALA A 166 -1.34 -16.97 7.11
C ALA A 166 -1.48 -15.44 7.18
N THR A 167 -2.19 -14.84 6.21
CA THR A 167 -2.46 -13.39 6.18
C THR A 167 -3.44 -13.00 7.28
N VAL A 168 -4.53 -13.76 7.45
CA VAL A 168 -5.52 -13.56 8.52
C VAL A 168 -4.87 -13.69 9.89
N THR A 169 -4.02 -14.72 10.07
CA THR A 169 -3.27 -14.95 11.31
C THR A 169 -2.35 -13.78 11.63
N SER A 170 -1.59 -13.28 10.65
CA SER A 170 -0.71 -12.12 10.82
C SER A 170 -1.46 -10.85 11.24
N PHE A 171 -2.71 -10.67 10.81
CA PHE A 171 -3.54 -9.55 11.24
C PHE A 171 -4.11 -9.73 12.66
N ARG A 172 -4.56 -10.94 13.02
CA ARG A 172 -5.26 -11.21 14.29
C ARG A 172 -4.32 -11.50 15.47
N ASP A 173 -3.24 -12.23 15.22
CA ASP A 173 -2.23 -12.68 16.20
C ASP A 173 -0.83 -12.49 15.58
N PRO A 174 -0.39 -11.22 15.38
CA PRO A 174 0.92 -10.94 14.81
C PRO A 174 2.03 -11.51 15.71
N LYS A 175 3.13 -11.97 15.10
CA LYS A 175 4.31 -12.47 15.82
C LYS A 175 5.57 -11.92 15.16
N ALA A 176 6.33 -11.12 15.89
CA ALA A 176 7.55 -10.54 15.37
C ALA A 176 8.62 -11.64 15.31
N ALA A 177 9.14 -11.90 14.11
CA ALA A 177 10.29 -12.77 13.93
C ALA A 177 11.54 -11.89 13.82
N LEU A 178 12.39 -11.91 14.86
CA LEU A 178 13.58 -11.07 14.95
C LEU A 178 14.85 -11.95 15.00
N ASP A 179 15.83 -11.62 14.17
CA ASP A 179 17.17 -12.19 14.19
C ASP A 179 18.19 -11.05 14.36
N GLY A 180 18.51 -10.74 15.62
CA GLY A 180 19.30 -9.56 15.98
C GLY A 180 18.60 -8.26 15.58
N THR A 181 19.19 -7.55 14.61
CA THR A 181 18.66 -6.29 14.05
C THR A 181 17.79 -6.50 12.80
N VAL A 182 17.62 -7.75 12.36
CA VAL A 182 16.85 -8.10 11.16
C VAL A 182 15.45 -8.55 11.57
N ALA A 183 14.42 -7.91 11.00
CA ALA A 183 13.06 -8.45 11.02
C ALA A 183 12.89 -9.45 9.87
N LEU A 184 12.30 -10.60 10.15
CA LEU A 184 12.00 -11.66 9.19
C LEU A 184 10.49 -11.72 8.91
N SER A 185 10.08 -12.32 7.79
CA SER A 185 8.63 -12.50 7.47
C SER A 185 7.97 -13.61 8.28
N GLY A 186 8.78 -14.44 8.95
CA GLY A 186 8.39 -15.55 9.81
C GLY A 186 9.63 -16.11 10.52
N PRO A 187 9.46 -16.93 11.57
CA PRO A 187 10.57 -17.41 12.40
C PRO A 187 11.65 -18.18 11.62
N ASP A 188 11.24 -18.98 10.63
CA ASP A 188 12.15 -19.77 9.79
C ASP A 188 12.42 -19.12 8.43
N SER A 189 12.05 -17.84 8.27
CA SER A 189 12.13 -17.20 6.97
C SER A 189 13.56 -16.91 6.53
N THR A 190 13.76 -16.98 5.22
CA THR A 190 15.01 -16.57 4.58
C THR A 190 14.98 -15.10 4.11
N PHE A 191 13.85 -14.41 4.28
CA PHE A 191 13.67 -13.04 3.83
C PHE A 191 13.55 -12.08 5.01
N GLY A 192 14.19 -10.91 4.91
CA GLY A 192 14.19 -9.96 6.01
C GLY A 192 14.48 -8.52 5.61
N ILE A 193 14.22 -7.62 6.55
CA ILE A 193 14.54 -6.20 6.48
C ILE A 193 15.37 -5.84 7.71
N GLU A 194 16.41 -5.05 7.50
CA GLU A 194 17.14 -4.40 8.58
C GLU A 194 17.19 -2.90 8.33
N ILE A 195 16.86 -2.12 9.35
CA ILE A 195 17.02 -0.67 9.32
C ILE A 195 18.44 -0.34 9.75
N VAL A 196 19.15 0.46 8.95
CA VAL A 196 20.56 0.75 9.16
C VAL A 196 20.73 2.25 9.39
N ARG A 197 21.30 2.63 10.53
CA ARG A 197 21.64 4.01 10.87
C ARG A 197 23.14 4.12 11.07
N ASN A 198 23.80 5.02 10.35
CA ASN A 198 25.26 5.19 10.38
C ASN A 198 26.03 3.87 10.18
N LYS A 199 25.57 3.04 9.21
CA LYS A 199 26.12 1.71 8.89
C LYS A 199 25.93 0.63 9.98
N VAL A 200 25.23 0.94 11.06
CA VAL A 200 24.93 0.01 12.16
C VAL A 200 23.45 -0.36 12.11
N GLY A 201 23.14 -1.64 12.30
CA GLY A 201 21.76 -2.11 12.42
C GLY A 201 21.05 -1.49 13.61
N VAL A 202 19.83 -1.00 13.40
CA VAL A 202 18.99 -0.46 14.47
C VAL A 202 18.33 -1.63 15.21
N PRO A 203 18.49 -1.73 16.54
CA PRO A 203 17.79 -2.75 17.32
C PRO A 203 16.27 -2.63 17.16
N LEU A 204 15.62 -3.79 17.01
CA LEU A 204 14.17 -3.88 16.90
C LEU A 204 13.58 -4.38 18.23
N ALA A 205 12.46 -3.81 18.62
CA ALA A 205 11.65 -4.27 19.73
C ALA A 205 10.43 -5.02 19.20
N ASP A 206 10.04 -6.11 19.86
CA ASP A 206 8.71 -6.69 19.71
C ASP A 206 7.74 -5.91 20.61
N ARG A 207 6.69 -5.34 20.02
CA ARG A 207 5.58 -4.73 20.73
C ARG A 207 4.29 -5.33 20.20
N ASP A 208 3.60 -6.08 21.04
CA ASP A 208 2.35 -6.75 20.70
C ASP A 208 2.45 -7.60 19.42
N GLY A 209 3.59 -8.29 19.23
CA GLY A 209 3.82 -9.16 18.08
C GLY A 209 4.29 -8.44 16.81
N LEU A 210 4.57 -7.14 16.89
CA LEU A 210 4.99 -6.33 15.77
C LEU A 210 6.42 -5.82 15.97
N ALA A 211 7.22 -5.83 14.91
CA ALA A 211 8.58 -5.31 14.95
C ALA A 211 8.58 -3.77 14.92
N PHE A 212 9.23 -3.13 15.91
CA PHE A 212 9.38 -1.69 16.02
C PHE A 212 10.84 -1.27 16.04
N ALA A 213 11.19 -0.31 15.19
CA ALA A 213 12.46 0.41 15.24
C ALA A 213 12.31 1.73 15.99
N ASN A 214 13.26 2.00 16.87
CA ASN A 214 13.32 3.28 17.58
C ASN A 214 14.11 4.30 16.73
N LEU A 215 13.37 5.10 15.96
CA LEU A 215 13.91 6.18 15.14
C LEU A 215 13.45 7.53 15.70
N ALA A 216 14.38 8.48 15.85
CA ALA A 216 14.09 9.81 16.34
C ALA A 216 13.83 10.78 15.18
N ARG A 217 13.24 11.94 15.48
CA ARG A 217 13.18 13.05 14.52
C ARG A 217 14.59 13.39 14.03
N ASP A 218 14.69 13.70 12.74
CA ASP A 218 15.92 13.97 12.02
C ASP A 218 16.87 12.79 11.80
N ASP A 219 16.56 11.59 12.31
CA ASP A 219 17.32 10.39 11.96
C ASP A 219 17.29 10.16 10.45
N GLN A 220 18.48 9.91 9.90
CA GLN A 220 18.65 9.37 8.56
C GLN A 220 18.96 7.88 8.66
N PHE A 221 18.34 7.10 7.79
CA PHE A 221 18.54 5.66 7.77
C PHE A 221 18.51 5.12 6.34
N ASP A 222 19.12 3.96 6.19
CA ASP A 222 19.06 3.12 5.01
C ASP A 222 18.23 1.87 5.34
N VAL A 223 17.76 1.17 4.32
CA VAL A 223 17.06 -0.11 4.47
C VAL A 223 17.87 -1.22 3.81
N ARG A 224 18.30 -2.22 4.57
CA ARG A 224 18.97 -3.41 4.04
C ARG A 224 17.93 -4.51 3.81
N LEU A 225 17.81 -4.95 2.57
CA LEU A 225 16.99 -6.08 2.15
C LEU A 225 17.84 -7.35 2.22
N VAL A 226 17.35 -8.38 2.91
CA VAL A 226 18.09 -9.61 3.18
C VAL A 226 17.43 -10.78 2.44
N ASN A 227 18.22 -11.50 1.63
CA ASN A 227 17.78 -12.71 0.94
C ASN A 227 18.76 -13.86 1.25
N ARG A 228 18.38 -14.73 2.18
CA ARG A 228 19.15 -15.93 2.56
C ARG A 228 18.83 -17.14 1.69
N SER A 229 17.88 -17.02 0.75
CA SER A 229 17.46 -18.11 -0.13
C SER A 229 18.46 -18.37 -1.26
N ASN A 230 18.29 -19.48 -1.97
CA ASN A 230 19.07 -19.82 -3.17
C ASN A 230 18.56 -19.15 -4.45
N THR A 231 17.52 -18.31 -4.37
CA THR A 231 16.83 -17.73 -5.53
C THR A 231 16.99 -16.21 -5.51
N GLU A 232 17.17 -15.58 -6.68
CA GLU A 232 17.20 -14.11 -6.79
C GLU A 232 15.81 -13.54 -6.50
N MET A 233 15.73 -12.47 -5.73
CA MET A 233 14.46 -11.86 -5.33
C MET A 233 14.28 -10.49 -5.97
N ALA A 234 13.08 -10.24 -6.51
CA ALA A 234 12.58 -8.91 -6.79
C ALA A 234 11.76 -8.42 -5.60
N VAL A 235 12.16 -7.27 -5.06
CA VAL A 235 11.62 -6.73 -3.80
C VAL A 235 10.93 -5.39 -4.04
N LYS A 236 9.64 -5.32 -3.72
CA LYS A 236 8.94 -4.03 -3.61
C LYS A 236 9.24 -3.47 -2.22
N LEU A 237 10.04 -2.42 -2.14
CA LEU A 237 10.24 -1.68 -0.89
C LEU A 237 9.32 -0.46 -0.85
N ALA A 238 8.60 -0.29 0.25
CA ALA A 238 7.70 0.82 0.51
C ALA A 238 7.97 1.44 1.89
N ILE A 239 7.91 2.77 1.97
CA ILE A 239 7.93 3.54 3.22
C ILE A 239 6.56 4.22 3.32
N ASP A 240 5.83 3.91 4.38
CA ASP A 240 4.44 4.33 4.62
C ASP A 240 3.52 4.03 3.43
N GLY A 241 3.69 2.84 2.85
CA GLY A 241 2.98 2.39 1.65
C GLY A 241 3.48 2.99 0.34
N LEU A 242 4.30 4.04 0.34
CA LEU A 242 4.86 4.64 -0.88
C LEU A 242 6.11 3.90 -1.34
N SER A 243 6.13 3.48 -2.61
CA SER A 243 7.30 2.83 -3.21
C SER A 243 8.54 3.73 -3.14
N VAL A 244 9.73 3.15 -2.92
CA VAL A 244 11.01 3.90 -2.96
C VAL A 244 11.28 4.61 -4.30
N PHE A 245 10.62 4.19 -5.37
CA PHE A 245 10.69 4.82 -6.70
C PHE A 245 9.65 5.92 -6.92
N HIS A 246 8.83 6.23 -5.92
CA HIS A 246 7.71 7.17 -6.04
C HIS A 246 8.15 8.56 -6.52
N PHE A 247 9.26 9.09 -5.97
CA PHE A 247 9.79 10.42 -6.28
C PHE A 247 10.84 10.43 -7.41
N THR A 248 10.95 9.36 -8.19
CA THR A 248 11.93 9.26 -9.28
C THR A 248 11.65 10.25 -10.41
N ASP A 249 12.72 10.76 -11.01
CA ASP A 249 12.68 11.51 -12.27
C ASP A 249 12.78 10.55 -13.47
N VAL A 250 13.20 9.30 -13.24
CA VAL A 250 13.30 8.25 -14.27
C VAL A 250 11.92 7.62 -14.49
N ARG A 251 11.20 8.16 -15.47
CA ARG A 251 9.79 7.84 -15.76
C ARG A 251 9.65 7.13 -17.10
N ILE A 252 8.55 6.41 -17.29
CA ILE A 252 8.17 5.84 -18.59
C ILE A 252 7.80 7.00 -19.54
N ALA A 253 8.46 7.06 -20.71
CA ALA A 253 8.32 8.16 -21.66
C ALA A 253 7.07 8.05 -22.54
N ASP A 254 6.68 6.81 -22.89
CA ASP A 254 5.68 6.51 -23.91
C ASP A 254 4.77 5.33 -23.51
N GLY A 255 3.64 5.21 -24.21
CA GLY A 255 2.67 4.12 -24.03
C GLY A 255 1.66 4.36 -22.90
N PRO A 256 0.81 3.35 -22.60
CA PRO A 256 -0.29 3.46 -21.64
C PRO A 256 0.14 3.81 -20.21
N ARG A 257 1.40 3.56 -19.88
CA ARG A 257 2.01 3.77 -18.55
C ARG A 257 2.89 5.03 -18.48
N LYS A 258 2.78 5.93 -19.47
CA LYS A 258 3.56 7.17 -19.53
C LYS A 258 3.45 7.97 -18.23
N GLY A 259 4.59 8.42 -17.71
CA GLY A 259 4.67 9.18 -16.46
C GLY A 259 4.72 8.33 -15.17
N GLU A 260 4.55 7.01 -15.26
CA GLU A 260 4.81 6.13 -14.13
C GLU A 260 6.33 6.00 -13.87
N PRO A 261 6.76 5.69 -12.63
CA PRO A 261 8.14 5.32 -12.35
C PRO A 261 8.61 4.19 -13.26
N ARG A 262 9.82 4.32 -13.82
CA ARG A 262 10.40 3.28 -14.68
C ARG A 262 10.68 1.98 -13.93
N TYR A 263 10.95 2.08 -12.63
CA TYR A 263 11.27 0.95 -11.76
C TYR A 263 10.24 0.82 -10.65
N SER A 264 10.05 -0.41 -10.19
CA SER A 264 9.15 -0.74 -9.08
C SER A 264 9.75 -1.75 -8.09
N MET A 265 10.95 -2.26 -8.38
CA MET A 265 11.58 -3.37 -7.67
C MET A 265 13.07 -3.14 -7.46
N VAL A 266 13.59 -3.63 -6.34
CA VAL A 266 15.03 -3.80 -6.07
C VAL A 266 15.36 -5.28 -6.18
N LEU A 267 16.46 -5.63 -6.85
CA LEU A 267 16.90 -7.03 -6.91
C LEU A 267 17.88 -7.35 -5.80
N VAL A 268 17.69 -8.52 -5.18
CA VAL A 268 18.61 -9.07 -4.18
C VAL A 268 19.05 -10.46 -4.63
N LYS A 269 20.36 -10.65 -4.81
CA LYS A 269 20.94 -11.92 -5.27
C LYS A 269 20.71 -13.03 -4.24
N PRO A 270 20.81 -14.32 -4.66
CA PRO A 270 20.82 -15.44 -3.73
C PRO A 270 21.87 -15.28 -2.63
N LYS A 271 21.50 -15.58 -1.38
CA LYS A 271 22.39 -15.51 -0.20
C LYS A 271 23.11 -14.17 -0.03
N ASP A 272 22.43 -13.08 -0.37
CA ASP A 272 22.99 -11.74 -0.39
C ASP A 272 22.08 -10.74 0.32
N SER A 273 22.57 -9.52 0.47
CA SER A 273 21.80 -8.38 0.94
C SER A 273 22.10 -7.12 0.13
N VAL A 274 21.11 -6.24 -0.02
CA VAL A 274 21.25 -4.96 -0.72
C VAL A 274 20.80 -3.84 0.18
N VAL A 275 21.61 -2.79 0.30
CA VAL A 275 21.26 -1.57 1.01
C VAL A 275 20.58 -0.61 0.03
N VAL A 276 19.36 -0.21 0.35
CA VAL A 276 18.62 0.86 -0.31
C VAL A 276 18.84 2.14 0.52
N PRO A 277 19.65 3.09 0.02
CA PRO A 277 20.09 4.23 0.82
C PRO A 277 19.05 5.35 0.92
N GLY A 278 17.90 5.24 0.28
CA GLY A 278 16.89 6.30 0.29
C GLY A 278 15.86 6.22 -0.82
N TRP A 279 15.16 7.33 -1.03
CA TRP A 279 14.27 7.58 -2.16
C TRP A 279 15.07 7.66 -3.45
N HIS A 280 14.69 6.86 -4.45
CA HIS A 280 15.34 6.90 -5.75
C HIS A 280 14.94 8.17 -6.50
N LYS A 281 15.91 9.03 -6.82
CA LYS A 281 15.72 10.24 -7.65
C LYS A 281 16.12 9.98 -9.09
N THR A 282 17.35 9.48 -9.29
CA THR A 282 17.88 9.08 -10.59
C THR A 282 18.76 7.85 -10.45
N ASN A 283 19.22 7.27 -11.56
CA ASN A 283 20.12 6.10 -11.54
C ASN A 283 21.48 6.37 -10.85
N ALA A 284 21.80 7.64 -10.58
CA ALA A 284 23.03 8.06 -9.90
C ALA A 284 22.77 8.73 -8.54
N LEU A 285 21.50 8.93 -8.14
CA LEU A 285 21.15 9.73 -6.98
C LEU A 285 20.02 9.11 -6.17
N PHE A 286 20.28 8.97 -4.87
CA PHE A 286 19.26 8.71 -3.86
C PHE A 286 19.23 9.85 -2.86
N GLU A 287 18.04 10.20 -2.41
CA GLU A 287 17.82 11.08 -1.27
C GLU A 287 17.56 10.22 -0.04
N ARG A 288 18.42 10.30 0.98
CA ARG A 288 18.31 9.46 2.17
C ARG A 288 16.94 9.54 2.83
N PHE A 289 16.47 8.41 3.36
CA PHE A 289 15.29 8.44 4.21
C PHE A 289 15.61 9.27 5.45
N LYS A 290 14.69 10.17 5.79
CA LYS A 290 14.80 11.05 6.94
C LYS A 290 13.48 11.08 7.69
N ILE A 291 13.52 10.85 8.99
CA ILE A 291 12.37 11.11 9.86
C ILE A 291 12.23 12.62 10.01
N THR A 292 11.08 13.16 9.64
CA THR A 292 10.79 14.60 9.73
C THR A 292 9.38 14.78 10.30
N GLU A 293 8.97 16.01 10.59
CA GLU A 293 7.58 16.33 10.91
C GLU A 293 6.67 15.71 9.85
N TYR A 294 5.57 15.07 10.24
CA TYR A 294 4.69 14.36 9.30
C TYR A 294 4.32 15.25 8.11
N ALA A 295 3.90 16.50 8.36
CA ALA A 295 3.59 17.50 7.33
C ALA A 295 4.73 17.84 6.33
N LYS A 296 5.97 17.42 6.61
CA LYS A 296 7.16 17.59 5.75
C LYS A 296 7.77 16.26 5.29
N SER A 297 7.23 15.11 5.70
CA SER A 297 7.70 13.79 5.25
C SER A 297 7.11 13.46 3.89
N GLY A 298 7.73 12.57 3.11
CA GLY A 298 7.13 12.12 1.84
C GLY A 298 5.70 11.60 2.00
N ALA A 299 5.40 10.98 3.15
CA ALA A 299 4.08 10.47 3.49
C ALA A 299 3.10 11.57 3.92
N GLY A 300 3.53 12.60 4.67
CA GLY A 300 2.62 13.67 5.11
C GLY A 300 2.60 14.92 4.21
N LEU A 301 3.46 14.98 3.18
CA LEU A 301 3.19 15.78 1.98
C LEU A 301 1.95 15.25 1.24
N VAL A 302 1.71 13.93 1.33
CA VAL A 302 0.57 13.25 0.71
C VAL A 302 -0.60 13.18 1.68
N ASN A 303 -0.44 12.82 2.96
CA ASN A 303 -1.53 12.65 3.93
C ASN A 303 -1.49 13.70 5.06
N ARG A 304 -2.64 14.21 5.51
CA ARG A 304 -2.70 15.29 6.52
C ARG A 304 -2.99 14.82 7.96
N ASP A 305 -3.14 13.52 8.18
CA ASP A 305 -3.46 12.97 9.51
C ASP A 305 -2.24 12.31 10.16
N ASP A 306 -2.11 12.53 11.46
CA ASP A 306 -1.08 11.98 12.36
C ASP A 306 -1.15 10.45 12.43
N ALA A 307 -0.72 9.73 11.39
CA ALA A 307 -0.32 8.34 11.54
C ALA A 307 0.85 8.33 12.54
N ARG A 308 0.55 8.02 13.81
CA ARG A 308 1.52 8.01 14.92
C ARG A 308 2.63 6.98 14.73
N VAL A 309 2.44 6.07 13.79
CA VAL A 309 3.33 4.96 13.46
C VAL A 309 3.47 4.88 11.94
N GLY A 310 4.69 5.00 11.44
CA GLY A 310 5.02 4.70 10.04
C GLY A 310 5.39 3.23 9.87
N THR A 311 5.34 2.72 8.63
CA THR A 311 5.69 1.32 8.32
C THR A 311 6.65 1.24 7.14
N ILE A 312 7.70 0.44 7.29
CA ILE A 312 8.61 0.05 6.23
C ILE A 312 8.24 -1.38 5.83
N THR A 313 7.81 -1.58 4.59
CA THR A 313 7.34 -2.88 4.09
C THR A 313 8.15 -3.32 2.88
N ALA A 314 8.61 -4.58 2.89
CA ALA A 314 9.24 -5.22 1.76
C ALA A 314 8.50 -6.49 1.36
N SER A 315 8.03 -6.55 0.11
CA SER A 315 7.42 -7.73 -0.49
C SER A 315 8.43 -8.42 -1.41
N PHE A 316 8.71 -9.69 -1.16
CA PHE A 316 9.68 -10.52 -1.87
C PHE A 316 8.95 -11.45 -2.84
N ALA A 317 9.34 -11.42 -4.10
CA ALA A 317 8.94 -12.38 -5.12
C ALA A 317 10.17 -12.95 -5.81
N ALA A 318 10.12 -14.20 -6.25
CA ALA A 318 11.22 -14.76 -7.03
C ALA A 318 11.41 -13.99 -8.35
N ALA A 319 12.66 -13.88 -8.78
CA ALA A 319 13.05 -13.23 -10.03
C ALA A 319 13.94 -14.17 -10.86
N TRP A 320 13.72 -14.21 -12.17
CA TRP A 320 14.52 -15.01 -13.09
C TRP A 320 14.63 -14.39 -14.49
N VAL A 321 15.62 -14.84 -15.26
CA VAL A 321 15.81 -14.41 -16.65
C VAL A 321 15.15 -15.37 -17.64
N LYS A 322 15.37 -16.69 -17.49
CA LYS A 322 14.93 -17.70 -18.46
C LYS A 322 13.90 -18.67 -17.90
N ALA A 323 14.28 -19.46 -16.90
CA ALA A 323 13.42 -20.48 -16.31
C ALA A 323 12.97 -20.06 -14.90
N PRO A 324 11.67 -20.24 -14.56
CA PRO A 324 11.19 -20.02 -13.21
C PRO A 324 11.83 -21.01 -12.22
N PRO A 325 11.90 -20.68 -10.93
CA PRO A 325 12.14 -21.65 -9.87
C PRO A 325 11.17 -22.83 -9.94
N ALA A 326 11.59 -24.01 -9.50
CA ALA A 326 10.80 -25.24 -9.59
C ALA A 326 9.50 -25.21 -8.78
N ASP A 327 9.46 -24.38 -7.74
CA ASP A 327 8.34 -24.20 -6.82
C ASP A 327 7.45 -22.99 -7.18
N GLU A 328 7.69 -22.37 -8.34
CA GLU A 328 6.94 -21.21 -8.78
C GLU A 328 5.54 -21.60 -9.29
N PRO A 329 4.46 -21.00 -8.77
CA PRO A 329 3.12 -21.22 -9.31
C PRO A 329 3.02 -20.79 -10.77
N PRO A 330 2.05 -21.33 -11.54
CA PRO A 330 1.72 -20.78 -12.85
C PRO A 330 1.42 -19.29 -12.72
N LEU A 331 2.13 -18.45 -13.49
CA LEU A 331 1.88 -17.01 -13.50
C LEU A 331 0.41 -16.76 -13.85
N LYS A 332 -0.36 -16.19 -12.89
CA LYS A 332 -1.73 -15.75 -13.14
C LYS A 332 -1.66 -14.71 -14.27
N LYS A 333 -2.43 -14.91 -15.36
CA LYS A 333 -2.52 -13.94 -16.47
C LYS A 333 -3.08 -12.61 -15.93
N SER A 334 -2.22 -11.70 -15.52
CA SER A 334 -2.57 -10.30 -15.39
C SER A 334 -2.73 -9.72 -16.81
N PRO A 335 -3.64 -8.76 -17.07
CA PRO A 335 -3.64 -8.05 -18.34
C PRO A 335 -2.21 -7.56 -18.63
N THR A 336 -1.76 -7.95 -19.81
CA THR A 336 -0.44 -7.76 -20.39
C THR A 336 0.10 -6.34 -20.17
N ASP A 337 1.16 -6.21 -19.37
CA ASP A 337 2.15 -5.12 -19.40
C ASP A 337 3.35 -5.47 -18.49
N ALA A 338 4.31 -6.24 -19.02
CA ALA A 338 5.69 -6.24 -18.50
C ALA A 338 6.47 -5.15 -19.27
N VAL A 339 7.28 -4.34 -18.56
CA VAL A 339 7.99 -3.18 -19.16
C VAL A 339 9.40 -3.56 -19.63
N GLY A 340 9.77 -3.09 -20.84
CA GLY A 340 11.05 -3.33 -21.56
C GLY A 340 12.18 -2.25 -21.45
N PHE A 341 13.20 -2.32 -22.33
CA PHE A 341 14.69 -2.25 -22.06
C PHE A 341 15.53 -1.01 -22.53
N GLY A 342 16.89 -1.08 -22.42
CA GLY A 342 17.94 -0.22 -23.08
C GLY A 342 19.38 -0.20 -22.43
N CYS A 343 20.46 0.06 -23.21
CA CYS A 343 21.91 -0.07 -22.83
C CYS A 343 22.39 0.79 -21.62
N PRO A 344 23.31 0.27 -20.77
CA PRO A 344 23.87 1.00 -19.63
C PRO A 344 24.90 2.08 -20.03
N VAL A 345 24.88 3.20 -19.29
CA VAL A 345 25.88 4.29 -19.26
C VAL A 345 26.23 4.55 -17.77
N PRO A 346 27.42 5.03 -17.41
CA PRO A 346 27.97 4.85 -16.05
C PRO A 346 27.19 5.52 -14.90
N GLY A 347 26.91 4.76 -13.82
CA GLY A 347 26.29 5.21 -12.55
C GLY A 347 25.80 4.06 -11.64
N THR A 348 25.57 4.31 -10.35
CA THR A 348 25.50 3.31 -9.24
C THR A 348 24.21 2.47 -9.08
N THR A 349 23.25 2.58 -9.99
CA THR A 349 22.10 1.65 -10.11
C THR A 349 22.01 1.11 -11.53
N VAL A 350 22.12 -0.22 -11.69
CA VAL A 350 22.08 -0.88 -13.01
C VAL A 350 20.67 -1.42 -13.28
N PRO A 351 19.95 -0.91 -14.30
CA PRO A 351 18.67 -1.49 -14.68
C PRO A 351 18.88 -2.88 -15.26
N VAL A 352 18.04 -3.84 -14.87
CA VAL A 352 18.06 -5.19 -15.43
C VAL A 352 16.64 -5.68 -15.67
N GLU A 353 16.52 -6.61 -16.61
CA GLU A 353 15.27 -7.30 -16.91
C GLU A 353 15.15 -8.59 -16.11
N ARG A 354 13.99 -8.81 -15.49
CA ARG A 354 13.61 -10.07 -14.84
C ARG A 354 12.13 -10.34 -15.02
N THR A 355 11.78 -11.62 -15.16
CA THR A 355 10.43 -12.10 -14.86
C THR A 355 10.28 -12.14 -13.35
N VAL A 356 9.14 -11.67 -12.84
CA VAL A 356 8.82 -11.66 -11.41
C VAL A 356 7.69 -12.65 -11.15
N GLY A 357 7.87 -13.47 -10.12
CA GLY A 357 6.94 -14.49 -9.69
C GLY A 357 5.85 -14.01 -8.72
N ALA A 358 5.20 -14.97 -8.10
CA ALA A 358 4.29 -14.75 -6.98
C ALA A 358 5.04 -14.25 -5.73
N GLU A 359 4.34 -13.49 -4.91
CA GLU A 359 4.86 -13.01 -3.63
C GLU A 359 5.06 -14.20 -2.68
N ARG A 360 6.29 -14.34 -2.19
CA ARG A 360 6.73 -15.38 -1.25
C ARG A 360 6.67 -14.91 0.19
N ALA A 361 6.93 -13.63 0.41
CA ALA A 361 6.99 -13.06 1.74
C ALA A 361 6.70 -11.57 1.71
N THR A 362 6.11 -11.06 2.79
CA THR A 362 6.09 -9.65 3.13
C THR A 362 6.69 -9.49 4.51
N VAL A 363 7.58 -8.52 4.69
CA VAL A 363 8.17 -8.15 5.99
C VAL A 363 7.78 -6.71 6.26
N SER A 364 7.33 -6.40 7.48
CA SER A 364 6.98 -5.03 7.86
C SER A 364 7.58 -4.65 9.21
N VAL A 365 8.26 -3.51 9.26
CA VAL A 365 8.80 -2.90 10.49
C VAL A 365 8.13 -1.56 10.72
N ARG A 366 7.63 -1.32 11.93
CA ARG A 366 7.07 -0.04 12.35
C ARG A 366 8.14 0.88 12.89
N TYR A 367 7.90 2.17 12.80
CA TYR A 367 8.68 3.18 13.51
C TYR A 367 7.76 4.25 14.07
N GLU A 368 8.07 4.72 15.26
CA GLU A 368 7.38 5.83 15.90
C GLU A 368 8.23 7.08 15.71
N VAL A 369 7.59 8.20 15.37
CA VAL A 369 8.27 9.49 15.46
C VAL A 369 8.22 9.90 16.94
N ALA A 370 9.35 9.81 17.65
CA ALA A 370 9.46 10.36 19.00
C ALA A 370 8.99 11.84 19.00
N LYS A 371 8.18 12.21 20.01
CA LYS A 371 7.55 13.53 20.14
C LYS A 371 8.54 14.68 20.08
#